data_AF-A0A3R7GCN9-F1
#
_entry.id   AF-A0A3R7GCN9-F1
#
_cell.length_a   1.000
_cell.length_b   1.000
_cell.length_c   1.000
_cell.angle_alpha   90.00
_cell.angle_beta   90.00
_cell.angle_gamma   90.00
#
_symmetry.space_group_name_H-M   'P 1'
#
loop_
_entity.id
_entity.type
_entity.pdbx_description
1 polymer ?
#
loop_
_entity_poly.entity_id
_entity_poly.type
_entity_poly.pdbx_seq_one_letter_code
_entity_poly.pdbx_strand_id
1 'polypeptide(L)'
;AFAIFPIFFEVVSAYANVGLSLGYPTVNTSLCGQFTVFSKLVICAMMIRGRHRGLPYQLDRAIVLPNERLDEMLERVEDVRSVRRLARIKRFHTS
;
A
#
# COMPACT_ATOMS: atom_id res chain seq x y z
N ALA A 1 -2.36 -23.82 -28.75
CA ALA A 1 -3.06 -22.80 -27.93
C ALA A 1 -2.01 -21.92 -27.25
N PHE A 2 -2.20 -20.61 -27.21
CA PHE A 2 -1.30 -19.70 -26.51
C PHE A 2 -1.62 -19.74 -25.00
N ALA A 3 -0.72 -20.30 -24.19
CA ALA A 3 -0.92 -20.37 -22.75
C ALA A 3 -0.41 -19.08 -22.10
N ILE A 4 -1.33 -18.28 -21.57
CA ILE A 4 -1.01 -17.01 -20.88
C ILE A 4 -0.55 -17.24 -19.44
N PHE A 5 -1.03 -18.32 -18.81
CA PHE A 5 -0.75 -18.65 -17.41
C PHE A 5 0.76 -18.75 -17.09
N PRO A 6 1.59 -19.44 -17.90
CA PRO A 6 3.02 -19.53 -17.64
C PRO A 6 3.71 -18.16 -17.56
N ILE A 7 3.28 -17.21 -18.40
CA ILE A 7 3.84 -15.85 -18.44
C ILE A 7 3.43 -15.10 -17.17
N PHE A 8 2.17 -15.16 -16.78
CA PHE A 8 1.70 -14.56 -15.52
C PHE A 8 2.41 -15.13 -14.30
N PHE A 9 2.60 -16.45 -14.26
CA PHE A 9 3.30 -17.12 -13.18
C PHE A 9 4.73 -16.61 -13.03
N GLU A 10 5.49 -16.50 -14.12
CA GLU A 10 6.85 -15.93 -14.11
C GLU A 10 6.88 -14.50 -13.57
N VAL A 11 5.98 -13.64 -14.06
CA VAL A 11 5.94 -12.22 -13.68
C VAL A 11 5.56 -12.04 -12.21
N VAL A 12 4.55 -12.78 -11.73
CA VAL A 12 4.10 -12.71 -10.33
C VAL A 12 5.16 -13.29 -9.39
N SER A 13 5.77 -14.42 -9.75
CA SER A 13 6.85 -15.03 -8.97
C SER A 13 8.06 -14.09 -8.85
N ALA A 14 8.45 -13.45 -9.96
CA ALA A 14 9.51 -12.45 -9.98
C ALA A 14 9.18 -11.24 -9.11
N TYR A 15 7.96 -10.68 -9.23
CA TYR A 15 7.52 -9.55 -8.43
C TYR A 15 7.47 -9.85 -6.93
N ALA A 16 6.98 -11.03 -6.55
CA ALA A 16 6.96 -11.43 -5.14
C ALA A 16 8.35 -11.90 -4.63
N ASN A 17 9.34 -12.02 -5.52
CA ASN A 17 10.66 -12.59 -5.24
C ASN A 17 10.58 -14.02 -4.65
N VAL A 18 9.65 -14.84 -5.16
CA VAL A 18 9.50 -16.25 -4.71
C VAL A 18 10.63 -17.12 -5.25
N GLY A 19 11.08 -16.86 -6.49
CA GLY A 19 12.16 -17.61 -7.14
C GLY A 19 11.72 -18.94 -7.76
N LEU A 20 10.42 -19.21 -7.83
CA LEU A 20 9.88 -20.36 -8.56
C LEU A 20 9.63 -20.00 -10.02
N SER A 21 9.91 -20.93 -10.91
CA SER A 21 9.71 -20.76 -12.34
C SER A 21 9.20 -22.08 -12.92
N LEU A 22 8.37 -22.02 -13.95
CA LEU A 22 7.99 -23.23 -14.68
C LEU A 22 9.22 -23.76 -15.44
N GLY A 23 9.30 -25.06 -15.65
CA GLY A 23 10.35 -25.65 -16.48
C GLY A 23 10.05 -25.50 -17.97
N TYR A 24 11.07 -25.72 -18.81
CA TYR A 24 10.88 -25.91 -20.26
C TYR A 24 11.09 -27.38 -20.64
N PRO A 25 10.25 -27.98 -21.51
CA PRO A 25 10.29 -29.44 -21.74
C PRO A 25 11.59 -29.99 -22.32
N THR A 26 12.37 -29.16 -23.04
CA THR A 26 13.53 -29.63 -23.80
C THR A 26 14.87 -29.28 -23.17
N VAL A 27 14.88 -28.44 -22.13
CA VAL A 27 16.10 -28.01 -21.44
C VAL A 27 15.84 -27.85 -19.95
N ASN A 28 16.83 -28.17 -19.12
CA ASN A 28 16.74 -27.98 -17.67
C ASN A 28 16.97 -26.50 -17.29
N THR A 29 16.12 -25.62 -17.81
CA THR A 29 16.13 -24.20 -17.47
C THR A 29 14.74 -23.77 -16.99
N SER A 30 14.71 -22.73 -16.17
CA SER A 30 13.53 -21.90 -15.93
C SER A 30 12.88 -21.47 -17.24
N LEU A 31 11.56 -21.25 -17.23
CA LEU A 31 10.80 -20.82 -18.40
C LEU A 31 11.29 -19.46 -18.89
N CYS A 32 11.62 -18.54 -17.96
CA CYS A 32 12.26 -17.28 -18.31
C CYS A 32 13.65 -17.42 -18.95
N GLY A 33 14.29 -18.60 -18.84
CA GLY A 33 15.51 -18.94 -19.56
C GLY A 33 15.34 -18.95 -21.08
N GLN A 34 14.14 -19.32 -21.56
CA GLN A 34 13.77 -19.32 -22.98
C GLN A 34 13.26 -17.97 -23.48
N PHE A 35 13.17 -16.95 -22.62
CA PHE A 35 12.73 -15.62 -23.03
C PHE A 35 13.81 -14.88 -23.82
N THR A 36 13.38 -13.93 -24.65
CA THR A 36 14.28 -13.00 -25.33
C THR A 36 15.03 -12.13 -24.32
N VAL A 37 16.16 -11.55 -24.74
CA VAL A 37 16.97 -10.67 -23.87
C VAL A 37 16.13 -9.53 -23.28
N PHE A 38 15.28 -8.91 -24.09
CA PHE A 38 14.38 -7.86 -23.63
C PHE A 38 13.44 -8.34 -22.51
N SER A 39 12.79 -9.49 -22.70
CA SER A 39 11.87 -10.05 -21.71
C SER A 39 12.57 -10.48 -20.41
N LYS A 40 13.85 -10.91 -20.48
CA LYS A 40 14.67 -11.16 -19.28
C LYS A 40 14.91 -9.87 -18.49
N LEU A 41 15.17 -8.75 -19.17
CA LEU A 41 15.29 -7.44 -18.51
C LEU A 41 13.99 -7.04 -17.80
N VAL A 42 12.84 -7.31 -18.41
CA VAL A 42 11.53 -7.09 -17.77
C VAL A 42 11.40 -7.91 -16.50
N ILE A 43 11.77 -9.19 -16.52
CA ILE A 43 11.76 -10.05 -15.32
C ILE A 43 12.71 -9.52 -14.23
N CYS A 44 13.92 -9.09 -14.59
CA CYS A 44 14.86 -8.46 -13.64
C CYS A 44 14.27 -7.17 -13.04
N ALA A 45 13.66 -6.32 -13.87
CA ALA A 45 12.99 -5.11 -13.42
C ALA A 45 11.82 -5.43 -12.48
N MET A 46 11.06 -6.49 -12.73
CA MET A 46 10.00 -6.97 -11.83
C MET A 46 10.54 -7.45 -10.48
N MET A 47 11.69 -8.15 -10.45
CA MET A 47 12.36 -8.54 -9.20
C MET A 47 12.81 -7.30 -8.40
N ILE A 48 13.44 -6.34 -9.08
CA ILE A 48 13.87 -5.07 -8.48
C ILE A 48 12.65 -4.30 -7.95
N ARG A 49 11.59 -4.16 -8.75
CA ARG A 49 10.35 -3.49 -8.35
C ARG A 49 9.64 -4.22 -7.20
N GLY A 50 9.70 -5.54 -7.20
CA GLY A 50 9.21 -6.40 -6.13
C GLY A 50 9.92 -6.22 -4.79
N ARG A 51 11.21 -5.86 -4.82
CA ARG A 51 12.01 -5.50 -3.63
C ARG A 51 11.81 -4.03 -3.24
N HIS A 52 11.77 -3.16 -4.23
CA HIS A 52 11.31 -1.78 -4.11
C HIS A 52 9.79 -1.77 -4.00
N ARG A 53 9.20 -2.51 -3.06
CA ARG A 53 7.82 -2.31 -2.64
C ARG A 53 7.75 -0.87 -2.14
N GLY A 54 7.54 0.07 -3.05
CA GLY A 54 6.87 1.31 -2.75
C GLY A 54 5.48 0.85 -2.37
N LEU A 55 5.35 0.39 -1.13
CA LEU A 55 4.09 0.28 -0.45
C LEU A 55 3.54 1.69 -0.60
N PRO A 56 2.52 1.87 -1.43
CA PRO A 56 2.02 3.19 -1.65
C PRO A 56 1.61 3.68 -0.28
N TYR A 57 2.25 4.77 0.12
CA TYR A 57 1.63 5.85 0.85
C TYR A 57 0.21 6.19 0.31
N GLN A 58 -0.19 5.67 -0.86
CA GLN A 58 -1.55 5.69 -1.43
C GLN A 58 -2.49 4.55 -0.96
N LEU A 59 -2.02 3.43 -0.39
CA LEU A 59 -2.89 2.44 0.27
C LEU A 59 -3.22 2.87 1.71
N ASP A 60 -2.25 3.47 2.41
CA ASP A 60 -2.46 3.86 3.82
C ASP A 60 -3.21 5.19 3.97
N ARG A 61 -3.30 6.01 2.90
CA ARG A 61 -4.14 7.22 2.93
C ARG A 61 -5.64 6.93 2.96
N ALA A 62 -6.06 5.71 2.63
CA ALA A 62 -7.43 5.23 2.82
C ALA A 62 -7.67 4.67 4.25
N ILE A 63 -6.61 4.50 5.04
CA ILE A 63 -6.62 4.08 6.45
C ILE A 63 -6.25 5.27 7.36
N VAL A 64 -6.26 6.50 6.83
CA VAL A 64 -6.51 7.66 7.70
C VAL A 64 -7.90 7.43 8.28
N LEU A 65 -7.92 6.77 9.44
CA LEU A 65 -9.10 6.63 10.24
C LEU A 65 -9.63 8.06 10.42
N PRO A 66 -10.91 8.32 10.17
CA PRO A 66 -11.52 9.64 10.36
C PRO A 66 -11.49 10.13 11.81
N ASN A 67 -10.75 9.47 12.71
CA ASN A 67 -10.62 9.80 14.11
C ASN A 67 -9.84 11.09 14.34
N GLU A 68 -8.81 11.42 13.54
CA GLU A 68 -8.09 12.70 13.71
C GLU A 68 -9.00 13.91 13.47
N ARG A 69 -9.91 13.83 12.48
CA ARG A 69 -10.91 14.88 12.27
C ARG A 69 -11.99 14.91 13.35
N LEU A 70 -12.32 13.76 13.92
CA LEU A 70 -13.32 13.68 14.99
C LEU A 70 -12.76 14.26 16.30
N ASP A 71 -11.50 13.95 16.63
CA ASP A 71 -10.82 14.44 17.82
C ASP A 71 -10.64 15.98 17.77
N GLU A 72 -10.22 16.54 16.62
CA GLU A 72 -10.15 18.01 16.44
C GLU A 72 -11.53 18.70 16.57
N MET A 73 -12.60 18.05 16.09
CA MET A 73 -13.96 18.58 16.23
C MET A 73 -14.47 18.46 17.67
N LEU A 74 -14.16 17.37 18.38
CA LEU A 74 -14.54 17.16 19.77
C LEU A 74 -13.79 18.13 20.69
N GLU A 75 -12.49 18.33 20.50
CA GLU A 75 -11.69 19.32 21.25
C GLU A 75 -12.24 20.74 21.06
N ARG A 76 -12.56 21.14 19.82
CA ARG A 76 -13.20 22.44 19.56
C ARG A 76 -14.57 22.59 20.23
N VAL A 77 -15.37 21.52 20.27
CA VAL A 77 -16.68 21.53 20.94
C VAL A 77 -16.52 21.64 22.46
N GLU A 78 -15.53 20.96 23.04
CA GLU A 78 -15.21 21.06 24.47
C GLU A 78 -14.70 22.45 24.86
N ASP A 79 -13.84 23.06 24.06
CA ASP A 79 -13.35 24.43 24.28
C ASP A 79 -14.48 25.47 24.22
N VAL A 80 -15.36 25.37 23.22
CA VAL A 80 -16.52 26.28 23.13
C VAL A 80 -17.45 26.10 24.33
N ARG A 81 -17.60 24.86 24.83
CA ARG A 81 -18.44 24.55 26.00
C ARG A 81 -17.81 25.03 27.30
N SER A 82 -16.49 24.89 27.45
CA SER A 82 -15.73 25.32 28.63
C SER A 82 -15.77 26.85 28.76
N VAL A 83 -15.56 27.58 27.64
CA VAL A 83 -15.64 29.05 27.59
C VAL A 83 -17.05 29.53 27.95
N ARG A 84 -18.10 28.90 27.40
CA ARG A 84 -19.50 29.24 27.75
C ARG A 84 -19.82 28.96 29.22
N ARG A 85 -19.28 27.88 29.79
CA ARG A 85 -19.46 27.55 31.21
C ARG A 85 -18.76 28.56 32.11
N LEU A 86 -17.53 28.94 31.76
CA LEU A 86 -16.78 29.95 32.50
C LEU A 86 -17.48 31.32 32.47
N ALA A 87 -17.98 31.72 31.29
CA ALA A 87 -18.72 32.96 31.11
C ALA A 87 -20.07 32.95 31.84
N ARG A 88 -20.70 31.77 32.01
CA ARG A 88 -21.91 31.60 32.81
C ARG A 88 -21.59 31.73 34.31
N ILE A 89 -20.53 31.08 34.80
CA ILE A 89 -20.15 31.11 36.21
C ILE A 89 -19.70 32.52 36.64
N LYS A 90 -18.89 33.21 35.83
CA LYS A 90 -18.52 34.61 36.11
C LYS A 90 -19.72 35.54 36.21
N ARG A 91 -20.82 35.23 35.50
CA ARG A 91 -22.05 36.01 35.54
C ARG A 91 -22.83 35.93 36.86
N PHE A 92 -22.54 34.92 37.70
CA PHE A 92 -23.19 34.76 39.01
C PHE A 92 -22.36 35.30 40.18
N HIS A 93 -21.11 35.72 39.95
CA HIS A 93 -20.18 36.11 41.01
C HIS A 93 -19.82 37.61 40.99
N THR A 94 -20.71 38.44 40.47
CA THR A 94 -20.64 39.90 40.60
C THR A 94 -21.96 40.42 41.15
N SER A 95 -22.10 40.41 42.47
CA SER A 95 -23.03 41.21 43.27
C SER A 95 -22.38 41.44 44.64
#